data_AF-A5BEA1-F1
#
_entry.id   AF-A5BEA1-F1
#
_cell.length_a   1.000
_cell.length_b   1.000
_cell.length_c   1.000
_cell.angle_alpha   90.00
_cell.angle_beta   90.00
_cell.angle_gamma   90.00
#
_symmetry.space_group_name_H-M   'P 1'
#
loop_
_entity.id
_entity.type
_entity.pdbx_description
1 polymer ?
#
loop_
_entity_poly.entity_id
_entity_poly.type
_entity_poly.pdbx_seq_one_letter_code
_entity_poly.pdbx_strand_id
1 'polypeptide(L)'
;MASPFAAVSFSFFLFSFLSFAQSSTIGVTYISRLLEIQDRERAPPSVQIAAAYGVLHRLLPSHSSSFEFGIVSKEQCGGDSCFMISNHPSSSGHGAPEILITGVTGVEIMAGLHWYLKYWCGSHISWDKTGGAQLLSVPDSGSFPHVQEAGILIQRPIPWNYYQNAVTSSYTFAWWDWKRWEKEIDWMALQGINLPLAFTGQEAIWQKVFRNFNISHLDLKDFFGGPAFLSWSRMGNLHGWGGPLPQSWLDQQLLLQKKILARMYELGMTPVLPAFSGNVPAALKYIFPSAKITRLGNWFTVGGNPRWCCTYLLDATDPLFIEIGRAFIQQQLKGLFNLVSNGEGLVADFGMTNGRIPDLEGTFLDSELIEESAWKNILTTDQLIRRRWNMNESAGHIPSTANGCLDYGLCCYPWLVFHGLCRKAMWSDTFDENTPPVDDPEYISSLGAAIFKGMQSGDSNAIWLMQGWLFSYDPFWRPPQMKALLHSVPMGRLVVLDLFAEVKPIWITSEQFYGVPYIWKLARFRLECDIDASRLMTEWYKEIRKTAVIRNSQMRNAVLSV
;
A
#
# COMPACT_ATOMS: atom_id res chain seq x y z
N MET A 1 20.18 -90.74 -17.51
CA MET A 1 19.09 -90.29 -18.42
C MET A 1 18.06 -89.54 -17.60
N ALA A 2 17.40 -88.57 -18.25
CA ALA A 2 16.28 -87.73 -17.78
C ALA A 2 16.63 -86.39 -17.11
N SER A 3 16.55 -85.31 -17.90
CA SER A 3 15.86 -84.07 -17.49
C SER A 3 14.33 -84.34 -17.45
N PRO A 4 13.43 -83.49 -16.88
CA PRO A 4 13.25 -82.06 -17.22
C PRO A 4 12.68 -81.16 -16.08
N PHE A 5 12.28 -79.94 -16.49
CA PHE A 5 11.44 -78.91 -15.81
C PHE A 5 12.18 -77.73 -15.17
N ALA A 6 12.42 -76.70 -16.00
CA ALA A 6 12.58 -75.32 -15.54
C ALA A 6 11.19 -74.65 -15.52
N ALA A 7 10.76 -74.22 -14.33
CA ALA A 7 9.52 -73.49 -14.11
C ALA A 7 9.70 -72.01 -14.46
N VAL A 8 8.74 -71.48 -15.23
CA VAL A 8 8.63 -70.06 -15.59
C VAL A 8 8.12 -69.29 -14.37
N SER A 9 8.93 -68.37 -13.83
CA SER A 9 8.50 -67.39 -12.82
C SER A 9 7.89 -66.17 -13.50
N PHE A 10 6.61 -65.92 -13.26
CA PHE A 10 5.93 -64.67 -13.59
C PHE A 10 6.24 -63.63 -12.50
N SER A 11 7.01 -62.60 -12.83
CA SER A 11 7.18 -61.42 -11.98
C SER A 11 5.97 -60.48 -12.12
N PHE A 12 5.13 -60.42 -11.10
CA PHE A 12 4.12 -59.36 -10.96
C PHE A 12 4.81 -58.04 -10.62
N PHE A 13 4.86 -57.09 -11.57
CA PHE A 13 5.20 -55.70 -11.27
C PHE A 13 3.96 -55.00 -10.71
N LEU A 14 3.98 -54.70 -9.41
CA LEU A 14 3.07 -53.74 -8.79
C LEU A 14 3.42 -52.34 -9.32
N PHE A 15 2.63 -51.81 -10.25
CA PHE A 15 2.71 -50.38 -10.58
C PHE A 15 2.07 -49.57 -9.45
N SER A 16 2.89 -49.13 -8.50
CA SER A 16 2.52 -48.02 -7.63
C SER A 16 2.45 -46.76 -8.47
N PHE A 17 1.23 -46.34 -8.84
CA PHE A 17 0.98 -44.98 -9.30
C PHE A 17 1.29 -44.02 -8.16
N LEU A 18 2.54 -43.57 -8.07
CA LEU A 18 2.87 -42.32 -7.40
C LEU A 18 2.23 -41.21 -8.23
N SER A 19 1.06 -40.74 -7.82
CA SER A 19 0.53 -39.46 -8.25
C SER A 19 1.56 -38.39 -7.89
N PHE A 20 2.41 -38.03 -8.84
CA PHE A 20 3.19 -36.81 -8.78
C PHE A 20 2.18 -35.67 -8.73
N ALA A 21 1.92 -35.14 -7.54
CA ALA A 21 1.33 -33.83 -7.40
C ALA A 21 2.27 -32.85 -8.12
N GLN A 22 1.86 -32.36 -9.30
CA GLN A 22 2.52 -31.23 -9.94
C GLN A 22 2.40 -30.02 -9.02
N SER A 23 3.44 -29.85 -8.20
CA SER A 23 3.71 -28.71 -7.34
C SER A 23 3.83 -27.45 -8.22
N SER A 24 2.83 -26.57 -8.17
CA SER A 24 2.79 -25.28 -8.87
C SER A 24 3.92 -24.33 -8.39
N THR A 25 5.11 -24.47 -8.98
CA THR A 25 6.19 -23.45 -8.92
C THR A 25 5.85 -22.18 -9.70
N ILE A 26 4.74 -22.21 -10.45
CA ILE A 26 4.26 -21.16 -11.35
C ILE A 26 3.92 -19.86 -10.59
N GLY A 27 3.26 -19.92 -9.43
CA GLY A 27 2.89 -18.71 -8.69
C GLY A 27 4.09 -17.92 -8.15
N VAL A 28 5.17 -18.63 -7.81
CA VAL A 28 6.38 -18.08 -7.19
C VAL A 28 7.19 -17.25 -8.19
N THR A 29 7.32 -17.71 -9.43
CA THR A 29 7.99 -16.95 -10.50
C THR A 29 7.28 -15.65 -10.84
N TYR A 30 5.94 -15.62 -10.78
CA TYR A 30 5.20 -14.39 -11.05
C TYR A 30 5.33 -13.35 -9.93
N ILE A 31 5.29 -13.76 -8.66
CA ILE A 31 5.53 -12.83 -7.54
C ILE A 31 6.93 -12.23 -7.65
N SER A 32 7.95 -13.00 -8.00
CA SER A 32 9.31 -12.49 -8.19
C SER A 32 9.38 -11.31 -9.15
N ARG A 33 8.69 -11.39 -10.30
CA ARG A 33 8.63 -10.27 -11.26
C ARG A 33 7.99 -9.02 -10.66
N LEU A 34 6.96 -9.17 -9.82
CA LEU A 34 6.34 -8.01 -9.16
C LEU A 34 7.29 -7.36 -8.16
N LEU A 35 7.99 -8.18 -7.38
CA LEU A 35 8.98 -7.72 -6.41
C LEU A 35 10.15 -7.00 -7.10
N GLU A 36 10.64 -7.52 -8.23
CA GLU A 36 11.67 -6.86 -9.03
C GLU A 36 11.23 -5.46 -9.47
N ILE A 37 9.96 -5.31 -9.86
CA ILE A 37 9.50 -4.00 -10.26
C ILE A 37 9.34 -3.06 -9.05
N GLN A 38 8.84 -3.55 -7.92
CA GLN A 38 8.81 -2.76 -6.67
C GLN A 38 10.22 -2.33 -6.26
N ASP A 39 11.21 -3.22 -6.36
CA ASP A 39 12.60 -2.93 -6.04
C ASP A 39 13.20 -1.86 -6.97
N ARG A 40 12.81 -1.87 -8.25
CA ARG A 40 13.24 -0.86 -9.23
C ARG A 40 12.56 0.49 -9.02
N GLU A 41 11.33 0.50 -8.54
CA GLU A 41 10.50 1.71 -8.41
C GLU A 41 10.59 2.37 -7.02
N ARG A 42 11.38 1.82 -6.09
CA ARG A 42 11.60 2.36 -4.75
C ARG A 42 12.41 3.66 -4.74
N ALA A 43 12.32 4.39 -3.64
CA ALA A 43 13.08 5.63 -3.44
C ALA A 43 14.60 5.39 -3.50
N PRO A 44 15.41 6.36 -3.94
CA PRO A 44 16.85 6.27 -3.87
C PRO A 44 17.33 6.00 -2.42
N PRO A 45 18.44 5.26 -2.21
CA PRO A 45 18.96 4.96 -0.88
C PRO A 45 19.11 6.18 0.04
N SER A 46 19.59 7.31 -0.49
CA SER A 46 19.77 8.55 0.27
C SER A 46 18.45 9.13 0.80
N VAL A 47 17.37 9.04 0.01
CA VAL A 47 16.03 9.48 0.42
C VAL A 47 15.51 8.59 1.54
N GLN A 48 15.68 7.27 1.42
CA GLN A 48 15.25 6.32 2.44
C GLN A 48 15.99 6.49 3.76
N ILE A 49 17.31 6.71 3.70
CA ILE A 49 18.13 6.99 4.88
C ILE A 49 17.70 8.30 5.55
N ALA A 50 17.49 9.36 4.77
CA ALA A 50 17.01 10.64 5.32
C ALA A 50 15.62 10.51 5.98
N ALA A 51 14.72 9.74 5.37
CA ALA A 51 13.40 9.47 5.93
C ALA A 51 13.48 8.67 7.25
N ALA A 52 14.34 7.64 7.28
CA ALA A 52 14.65 6.87 8.48
C ALA A 52 15.21 7.74 9.62
N TYR A 53 16.13 8.66 9.33
CA TYR A 53 16.59 9.66 10.31
C TYR A 53 15.47 10.60 10.76
N GLY A 54 14.55 10.97 9.87
CA GLY A 54 13.36 11.74 10.25
C GLY A 54 12.48 11.00 11.27
N VAL A 55 12.28 9.69 11.10
CA VAL A 55 11.56 8.85 12.06
C VAL A 55 12.32 8.77 13.38
N LEU A 56 13.63 8.49 13.34
CA LEU A 56 14.48 8.44 14.53
C LEU A 56 14.40 9.76 15.32
N HIS A 57 14.52 10.90 14.64
CA HIS A 57 14.47 12.22 15.29
C HIS A 57 13.11 12.49 15.95
N ARG A 58 12.00 12.07 15.34
CA ARG A 58 10.67 12.19 15.97
C ARG A 58 10.46 11.24 17.14
N LEU A 59 11.10 10.07 17.13
CA LEU A 59 10.98 9.05 18.17
C LEU A 59 11.92 9.30 19.36
N LEU A 60 13.19 9.63 19.08
CA LEU A 60 14.29 9.84 20.02
C LEU A 60 15.11 11.08 19.63
N PRO A 61 14.60 12.31 19.88
CA PRO A 61 15.23 13.54 19.38
C PRO A 61 16.68 13.73 19.82
N SER A 62 17.02 13.30 21.04
CA SER A 62 18.36 13.41 21.63
C SER A 62 19.35 12.35 21.18
N HIS A 63 18.91 11.30 20.49
CA HIS A 63 19.74 10.12 20.19
C HIS A 63 20.08 9.99 18.70
N SER A 64 19.80 11.02 17.90
CA SER A 64 20.00 10.98 16.45
C SER A 64 21.45 10.68 16.05
N SER A 65 22.44 11.11 16.85
CA SER A 65 23.86 10.85 16.63
C SER A 65 24.34 9.47 17.11
N SER A 66 23.55 8.76 17.93
CA SER A 66 23.93 7.43 18.45
C SER A 66 23.76 6.31 17.42
N PHE A 67 23.04 6.57 16.32
CA PHE A 67 22.74 5.58 15.28
C PHE A 67 23.29 6.00 13.92
N GLU A 68 23.91 5.04 13.24
CA GLU A 68 24.22 5.14 11.82
C GLU A 68 23.30 4.23 11.00
N PHE A 69 22.76 4.77 9.90
CA PHE A 69 21.87 4.03 9.00
C PHE A 69 22.49 3.82 7.62
N GLY A 70 22.34 2.61 7.07
CA GLY A 70 22.80 2.28 5.73
C GLY A 70 21.83 1.40 4.94
N ILE A 71 21.81 1.58 3.62
CA ILE A 71 21.07 0.70 2.71
C ILE A 71 22.02 -0.33 2.12
N VAL A 72 21.63 -1.59 2.17
CA VAL A 72 22.37 -2.72 1.58
C VAL A 72 21.58 -3.40 0.48
N SER A 73 22.27 -4.22 -0.30
CA SER A 73 21.66 -5.00 -1.38
C SER A 73 21.09 -6.33 -0.85
N LYS A 74 20.15 -6.94 -1.58
CA LYS A 74 19.57 -8.23 -1.16
C LYS A 74 20.59 -9.35 -1.16
N GLU A 75 21.65 -9.27 -1.98
CA GLU A 75 22.73 -10.25 -2.03
C GLU A 75 23.46 -10.34 -0.68
N GLN A 76 23.68 -9.20 -0.02
CA GLN A 76 24.25 -9.15 1.33
C GLN A 76 23.31 -9.74 2.39
N CYS A 77 22.02 -9.83 2.08
CA CYS A 77 20.97 -10.44 2.88
C CYS A 77 20.65 -11.88 2.44
N GLY A 78 21.50 -12.56 1.66
CA GLY A 78 21.24 -13.93 1.20
C GLY A 78 20.12 -14.07 0.16
N GLY A 79 19.82 -12.99 -0.58
CA GLY A 79 18.81 -12.95 -1.65
C GLY A 79 17.43 -12.44 -1.22
N ASP A 80 17.21 -12.25 0.08
CA ASP A 80 15.94 -11.78 0.65
C ASP A 80 16.08 -10.37 1.24
N SER A 81 14.96 -9.79 1.70
CA SER A 81 15.03 -8.51 2.43
C SER A 81 15.40 -8.76 3.89
N CYS A 82 16.33 -7.98 4.41
CA CYS A 82 16.78 -8.12 5.79
C CYS A 82 17.12 -6.76 6.41
N PHE A 83 17.32 -6.78 7.72
CA PHE A 83 18.12 -5.78 8.43
C PHE A 83 19.28 -6.44 9.18
N MET A 84 20.34 -5.67 9.38
CA MET A 84 21.52 -6.05 10.16
C MET A 84 21.81 -4.98 11.22
N ILE A 85 22.24 -5.43 12.39
CA ILE A 85 22.58 -4.58 13.53
C ILE A 85 23.97 -4.97 14.02
N SER A 86 24.87 -3.99 14.11
CA SER A 86 26.23 -4.19 14.65
C SER A 86 26.64 -3.01 15.53
N ASN A 87 27.63 -3.24 16.38
CA ASN A 87 28.29 -2.14 17.07
C ASN A 87 29.04 -1.31 16.02
N HIS A 88 28.95 0.02 16.12
CA HIS A 88 29.63 0.90 15.19
C HIS A 88 31.16 0.80 15.39
N PRO A 89 31.97 0.73 14.32
CA PRO A 89 33.42 0.55 14.43
C PRO A 89 34.13 1.67 15.21
N SER A 90 33.55 2.87 15.21
CA SER A 90 34.06 4.03 15.94
C SER A 90 33.37 4.28 17.29
N SER A 91 32.64 3.29 17.84
CA SER A 91 31.89 3.40 19.11
C SER A 91 32.73 3.82 20.33
N SER A 92 34.07 3.81 20.23
CA SER A 92 34.99 4.24 21.29
C SER A 92 35.28 5.75 21.30
N GLY A 93 34.80 6.52 20.31
CA GLY A 93 34.94 7.98 20.26
C GLY A 93 33.79 8.73 20.94
N HIS A 94 34.08 9.75 21.75
CA HIS A 94 33.04 10.62 22.31
C HIS A 94 32.24 11.31 21.18
N GLY A 95 30.92 11.13 21.18
CA GLY A 95 30.02 11.70 20.18
C GLY A 95 29.95 10.94 18.84
N ALA A 96 30.62 9.80 18.71
CA ALA A 96 30.49 8.93 17.55
C ALA A 96 29.21 8.06 17.65
N PRO A 97 28.64 7.61 16.51
CA PRO A 97 27.57 6.63 16.54
C PRO A 97 28.03 5.34 17.23
N GLU A 98 27.10 4.73 17.97
CA GLU A 98 27.32 3.54 18.80
C GLU A 98 26.81 2.29 18.09
N ILE A 99 25.67 2.41 17.39
CA ILE A 99 24.99 1.31 16.73
C ILE A 99 24.85 1.60 15.24
N LEU A 100 25.25 0.64 14.41
CA LEU A 100 25.04 0.65 12.96
C LEU A 100 23.84 -0.26 12.64
N ILE A 101 22.84 0.30 11.96
CA ILE A 101 21.70 -0.46 11.45
C ILE A 101 21.68 -0.33 9.94
N THR A 102 21.75 -1.47 9.25
CA THR A 102 21.61 -1.50 7.80
C THR A 102 20.40 -2.31 7.38
N GLY A 103 19.80 -1.99 6.24
CA GLY A 103 18.63 -2.71 5.74
C GLY A 103 18.46 -2.59 4.24
N VAL A 104 17.63 -3.46 3.65
CA VAL A 104 17.37 -3.41 2.21
C VAL A 104 16.54 -2.20 1.81
N THR A 105 15.61 -1.76 2.67
CA THR A 105 14.83 -0.51 2.50
C THR A 105 14.76 0.26 3.81
N GLY A 106 14.23 1.50 3.77
CA GLY A 106 13.98 2.31 4.96
C GLY A 106 13.06 1.62 5.96
N VAL A 107 12.09 0.83 5.50
CA VAL A 107 11.23 0.00 6.36
C VAL A 107 12.07 -1.04 7.12
N GLU A 108 13.00 -1.73 6.47
CA GLU A 108 13.87 -2.69 7.15
C GLU A 108 14.81 -2.00 8.16
N ILE A 109 15.34 -0.82 7.85
CA ILE A 109 16.14 -0.03 8.80
C ILE A 109 15.29 0.30 10.05
N MET A 110 14.05 0.77 9.86
CA MET A 110 13.15 1.11 10.97
C MET A 110 12.68 -0.12 11.76
N ALA A 111 12.44 -1.24 11.08
CA ALA A 111 12.16 -2.50 11.76
C ALA A 111 13.37 -2.97 12.59
N GLY A 112 14.60 -2.78 12.09
CA GLY A 112 15.83 -3.04 12.84
C GLY A 112 15.99 -2.15 14.07
N LEU A 113 15.72 -0.85 13.93
CA LEU A 113 15.70 0.10 15.05
C LEU A 113 14.68 -0.34 16.11
N HIS A 114 13.43 -0.59 15.72
CA HIS A 114 12.39 -1.04 16.64
C HIS A 114 12.76 -2.36 17.32
N TRP A 115 13.34 -3.31 16.58
CA TRP A 115 13.80 -4.58 17.12
C TRP A 115 14.89 -4.37 18.19
N TYR A 116 15.88 -3.54 17.90
CA TYR A 116 16.95 -3.21 18.86
C TYR A 116 16.40 -2.53 20.12
N LEU A 117 15.54 -1.51 19.96
CA LEU A 117 14.92 -0.82 21.09
C LEU A 117 14.09 -1.79 21.95
N LYS A 118 13.38 -2.73 21.33
CA LYS A 118 12.58 -3.73 22.04
C LYS A 118 13.44 -4.74 22.81
N TYR A 119 14.44 -5.32 22.18
CA TYR A 119 15.17 -6.48 22.72
C TYR A 119 16.45 -6.12 23.49
N TRP A 120 17.11 -4.99 23.16
CA TRP A 120 18.32 -4.52 23.84
C TRP A 120 18.04 -3.38 24.80
N CYS A 121 17.10 -2.48 24.47
CA CYS A 121 16.77 -1.35 25.35
C CYS A 121 15.51 -1.61 26.21
N GLY A 122 14.78 -2.71 26.00
CA GLY A 122 13.58 -3.03 26.78
C GLY A 122 12.46 -2.00 26.60
N SER A 123 12.35 -1.39 25.43
CA SER A 123 11.35 -0.35 25.12
C SER A 123 10.12 -0.93 24.41
N HIS A 124 9.02 -0.19 24.43
CA HIS A 124 7.78 -0.57 23.75
C HIS A 124 7.18 0.61 22.98
N ILE A 125 6.62 0.35 21.80
CA ILE A 125 6.02 1.37 20.93
C ILE A 125 4.65 0.88 20.46
N SER A 126 3.59 1.58 20.86
CA SER A 126 2.22 1.36 20.40
C SER A 126 1.49 2.69 20.14
N TRP A 127 0.20 2.61 19.80
CA TRP A 127 -0.63 3.82 19.71
C TRP A 127 -0.78 4.49 21.08
N ASP A 128 -0.94 5.82 21.09
CA ASP A 128 -1.05 6.63 22.31
C ASP A 128 -2.14 6.09 23.28
N LYS A 129 -3.27 5.61 22.75
CA LYS A 129 -4.37 5.05 23.55
C LYS A 129 -4.09 3.66 24.13
N THR A 130 -3.08 2.96 23.64
CA THR A 130 -2.71 1.58 24.05
C THR A 130 -1.42 1.53 24.86
N GLY A 131 -0.91 2.68 25.32
CA GLY A 131 0.32 2.77 26.10
C GLY A 131 1.42 3.62 25.45
N GLY A 132 1.24 4.04 24.20
CA GLY A 132 2.15 4.95 23.49
C GLY A 132 3.58 4.41 23.36
N ALA A 133 4.53 5.33 23.25
CA ALA A 133 5.96 5.03 23.25
C ALA A 133 6.51 5.02 24.69
N GLN A 134 6.85 3.84 25.18
CA GLN A 134 7.49 3.62 26.48
C GLN A 134 9.00 3.51 26.28
N LEU A 135 9.66 4.66 26.32
CA LEU A 135 11.08 4.82 25.95
C LEU A 135 11.99 5.11 27.16
N LEU A 136 11.47 5.05 28.39
CA LEU A 136 12.24 5.36 29.61
C LEU A 136 13.43 4.43 29.84
N SER A 137 13.40 3.23 29.23
CA SER A 137 14.46 2.24 29.31
C SER A 137 15.54 2.43 28.24
N VAL A 138 15.35 3.34 27.28
CA VAL A 138 16.36 3.71 26.28
C VAL A 138 17.52 4.43 26.98
N PRO A 139 18.76 3.93 26.90
CA PRO A 139 19.90 4.58 27.55
C PRO A 139 20.23 5.95 26.95
N ASP A 140 20.95 6.76 27.71
CA ASP A 140 21.55 7.98 27.21
C ASP A 140 22.59 7.68 26.12
N SER A 141 22.82 8.65 25.24
CA SER A 141 23.87 8.56 24.22
C SER A 141 25.24 8.30 24.85
N GLY A 142 25.98 7.34 24.30
CA GLY A 142 27.24 6.82 24.83
C GLY A 142 27.07 5.59 25.74
N SER A 143 25.83 5.16 26.03
CA SER A 143 25.53 4.03 26.91
C SER A 143 24.64 2.96 26.26
N PHE A 144 24.53 2.93 24.93
CA PHE A 144 23.70 1.92 24.27
C PHE A 144 24.26 0.50 24.44
N PRO A 145 23.41 -0.53 24.69
CA PRO A 145 23.91 -1.86 24.95
C PRO A 145 24.51 -2.48 23.69
N HIS A 146 25.75 -2.94 23.78
CA HIS A 146 26.44 -3.55 22.64
C HIS A 146 25.75 -4.86 22.22
N VAL A 147 25.69 -5.10 20.91
CA VAL A 147 25.34 -6.40 20.36
C VAL A 147 26.57 -7.32 20.32
N GLN A 148 26.37 -8.61 20.07
CA GLN A 148 27.47 -9.57 19.87
C GLN A 148 28.40 -9.16 18.70
N GLU A 149 29.69 -9.51 18.76
CA GLU A 149 30.69 -9.11 17.75
C GLU A 149 30.31 -9.49 16.32
N ALA A 150 29.68 -10.65 16.13
CA ALA A 150 29.20 -11.12 14.82
C ALA A 150 28.04 -10.29 14.25
N GLY A 151 27.48 -9.35 15.02
CA GLY A 151 26.26 -8.64 14.68
C GLY A 151 25.02 -9.52 14.70
N ILE A 152 23.91 -8.94 14.29
CA ILE A 152 22.59 -9.57 14.23
C ILE A 152 22.08 -9.40 12.81
N LEU A 153 21.72 -10.50 12.15
CA LEU A 153 21.09 -10.51 10.83
C LEU A 153 19.67 -11.07 10.98
N ILE A 154 18.66 -10.32 10.56
CA ILE A 154 17.27 -10.77 10.55
C ILE A 154 16.70 -10.62 9.16
N GLN A 155 16.48 -11.77 8.51
CA GLN A 155 15.77 -11.85 7.24
C GLN A 155 14.26 -11.78 7.49
N ARG A 156 13.60 -11.00 6.64
CA ARG A 156 12.15 -10.95 6.60
C ARG A 156 11.63 -12.29 6.05
N PRO A 157 10.67 -12.95 6.71
CA PRO A 157 10.21 -14.26 6.28
C PRO A 157 9.33 -14.23 5.03
N ILE A 158 8.81 -13.05 4.66
CA ILE A 158 7.77 -12.85 3.64
C ILE A 158 8.00 -11.54 2.87
N PRO A 159 7.64 -11.46 1.57
CA PRO A 159 7.99 -10.30 0.75
C PRO A 159 7.11 -9.06 0.99
N TRP A 160 5.87 -9.28 1.44
CA TRP A 160 4.94 -8.21 1.79
C TRP A 160 4.52 -8.35 3.25
N ASN A 161 4.28 -7.22 3.91
CA ASN A 161 3.61 -7.07 5.19
C ASN A 161 2.52 -6.02 4.94
N TYR A 162 1.27 -6.48 4.84
CA TYR A 162 0.13 -5.65 4.47
C TYR A 162 -0.51 -5.04 5.73
N TYR A 163 -1.03 -3.81 5.61
CA TYR A 163 -1.73 -3.14 6.70
C TYR A 163 -3.00 -2.42 6.23
N GLN A 164 -4.00 -2.39 7.13
CA GLN A 164 -5.32 -1.72 7.03
C GLN A 164 -6.45 -2.55 6.40
N ASN A 165 -7.68 -2.24 6.75
CA ASN A 165 -8.89 -2.68 6.04
C ASN A 165 -9.54 -1.46 5.35
N ALA A 166 -10.29 -1.65 4.26
CA ALA A 166 -11.09 -0.60 3.64
C ALA A 166 -11.98 0.12 4.67
N VAL A 167 -12.55 -0.62 5.63
CA VAL A 167 -13.41 -0.07 6.70
C VAL A 167 -12.67 0.79 7.72
N THR A 168 -11.35 0.60 7.89
CA THR A 168 -10.54 1.37 8.85
C THR A 168 -10.51 2.86 8.49
N SER A 169 -10.64 3.18 7.20
CA SER A 169 -10.72 4.57 6.73
C SER A 169 -11.91 5.35 7.29
N SER A 170 -13.03 4.68 7.59
CA SER A 170 -14.20 5.32 8.20
C SER A 170 -14.20 5.21 9.71
N TYR A 171 -13.88 4.03 10.25
CA TYR A 171 -13.97 3.79 11.69
C TYR A 171 -12.88 4.49 12.51
N THR A 172 -11.69 4.66 11.92
CA THR A 172 -10.52 5.14 12.65
C THR A 172 -9.95 6.40 12.02
N PHE A 173 -9.78 6.43 10.69
CA PHE A 173 -8.99 7.47 10.03
C PHE A 173 -9.80 8.68 9.55
N ALA A 174 -11.13 8.63 9.65
CA ALA A 174 -12.03 9.63 9.06
C ALA A 174 -11.69 11.06 9.47
N TRP A 175 -11.17 11.26 10.68
CA TRP A 175 -10.88 12.58 11.25
C TRP A 175 -9.38 12.85 11.45
N TRP A 176 -8.51 12.03 10.85
CA TRP A 176 -7.07 12.20 11.02
C TRP A 176 -6.53 13.34 10.15
N ASP A 177 -5.72 14.18 10.78
CA ASP A 177 -4.91 15.17 10.10
C ASP A 177 -3.54 14.59 9.70
N TRP A 178 -2.69 15.43 9.11
CA TRP A 178 -1.33 15.04 8.75
C TRP A 178 -0.50 14.61 9.96
N LYS A 179 -0.63 15.29 11.10
CA LYS A 179 0.17 14.99 12.30
C LYS A 179 -0.12 13.58 12.80
N ARG A 180 -1.38 13.13 12.77
CA ARG A 180 -1.74 11.76 13.14
C ARG A 180 -1.31 10.74 12.08
N TRP A 181 -1.43 11.06 10.79
CA TRP A 181 -0.96 10.19 9.70
C TRP A 181 0.56 10.00 9.71
N GLU A 182 1.34 11.05 10.00
CA GLU A 182 2.80 10.97 10.11
C GLU A 182 3.21 9.97 11.20
N LYS A 183 2.59 10.06 12.39
CA LYS A 183 2.79 9.08 13.46
C LYS A 183 2.42 7.66 13.03
N GLU A 184 1.35 7.48 12.25
CA GLU A 184 0.94 6.16 11.79
C GLU A 184 1.96 5.56 10.82
N ILE A 185 2.47 6.35 9.88
CA ILE A 185 3.43 5.87 8.88
C ILE A 185 4.77 5.56 9.54
N ASP A 186 5.18 6.36 10.53
CA ASP A 186 6.36 6.06 11.37
C ASP A 186 6.18 4.72 12.10
N TRP A 187 5.01 4.51 12.72
CA TRP A 187 4.68 3.24 13.37
C TRP A 187 4.67 2.07 12.36
N MET A 188 4.06 2.24 11.18
CA MET A 188 4.08 1.24 10.10
C MET A 188 5.52 0.83 9.76
N ALA A 189 6.43 1.79 9.61
CA ALA A 189 7.84 1.50 9.31
C ALA A 189 8.53 0.74 10.44
N LEU A 190 8.32 1.13 11.70
CA LEU A 190 8.84 0.43 12.88
C LEU A 190 8.30 -1.01 13.00
N GLN A 191 7.07 -1.26 12.57
CA GLN A 191 6.49 -2.62 12.52
C GLN A 191 6.90 -3.42 11.26
N GLY A 192 7.68 -2.84 10.36
CA GLY A 192 8.10 -3.52 9.12
C GLY A 192 7.01 -3.63 8.06
N ILE A 193 5.97 -2.78 8.09
CA ILE A 193 4.91 -2.73 7.08
C ILE A 193 5.45 -2.12 5.79
N ASN A 194 5.28 -2.80 4.65
CA ASN A 194 5.74 -2.32 3.35
C ASN A 194 4.65 -2.29 2.27
N LEU A 195 3.43 -2.78 2.55
CA LEU A 195 2.31 -2.76 1.61
C LEU A 195 1.04 -2.17 2.23
N PRO A 196 1.02 -0.88 2.63
CA PRO A 196 -0.15 -0.26 3.27
C PRO A 196 -1.25 0.13 2.26
N LEU A 197 -2.51 0.12 2.68
CA LEU A 197 -3.61 0.72 1.91
C LEU A 197 -3.55 2.26 1.93
N ALA A 198 -3.92 2.93 0.83
CA ALA A 198 -3.89 4.39 0.73
C ALA A 198 -5.12 4.95 -0.01
N PHE A 199 -6.24 5.13 0.70
CA PHE A 199 -7.55 5.49 0.12
C PHE A 199 -7.96 6.96 0.27
N THR A 200 -7.18 7.75 1.01
CA THR A 200 -7.51 9.13 1.34
C THR A 200 -7.70 9.97 0.07
N GLY A 201 -8.75 10.79 0.04
CA GLY A 201 -8.98 11.75 -1.05
C GLY A 201 -9.43 11.18 -2.40
N GLN A 202 -9.77 9.88 -2.51
CA GLN A 202 -10.19 9.30 -3.80
C GLN A 202 -11.47 9.94 -4.37
N GLU A 203 -12.34 10.50 -3.53
CA GLU A 203 -13.55 11.22 -3.96
C GLU A 203 -13.21 12.45 -4.81
N ALA A 204 -12.08 13.12 -4.54
CA ALA A 204 -11.62 14.25 -5.34
C ALA A 204 -11.14 13.80 -6.74
N ILE A 205 -10.63 12.57 -6.86
CA ILE A 205 -10.30 11.96 -8.15
C ILE A 205 -11.59 11.61 -8.89
N TRP A 206 -12.55 10.96 -8.23
CA TRP A 206 -13.85 10.64 -8.80
C TRP A 206 -14.60 11.87 -9.32
N GLN A 207 -14.58 12.98 -8.57
CA GLN A 207 -15.18 14.24 -9.01
C GLN A 207 -14.59 14.71 -10.36
N LYS A 208 -13.27 14.61 -10.54
CA LYS A 208 -12.59 14.98 -11.80
C LYS A 208 -12.90 14.01 -12.93
N VAL A 209 -12.94 12.71 -12.63
CA VAL A 209 -13.28 11.67 -13.62
C VAL A 209 -14.69 11.88 -14.13
N PHE A 210 -15.69 11.93 -13.25
CA PHE A 210 -17.09 12.03 -13.66
C PHE A 210 -17.43 13.34 -14.35
N ARG A 211 -16.70 14.43 -14.08
CA ARG A 211 -16.80 15.66 -14.86
C ARG A 211 -16.47 15.45 -16.35
N ASN A 212 -15.52 14.57 -16.67
CA ASN A 212 -15.20 14.21 -18.06
C ASN A 212 -16.28 13.34 -18.73
N PHE A 213 -17.21 12.79 -17.95
CA PHE A 213 -18.37 12.03 -18.43
C PHE A 213 -19.67 12.85 -18.32
N ASN A 214 -19.57 14.19 -18.36
CA ASN A 214 -20.69 15.14 -18.31
C ASN A 214 -21.56 15.05 -17.04
N ILE A 215 -21.05 14.48 -15.95
CA ILE A 215 -21.73 14.49 -14.65
C ILE A 215 -21.39 15.78 -13.92
N SER A 216 -22.42 16.56 -13.56
CA SER A 216 -22.25 17.83 -12.85
C SER A 216 -21.95 17.61 -11.36
N HIS A 217 -21.53 18.67 -10.67
CA HIS A 217 -21.37 18.63 -9.21
C HIS A 217 -22.69 18.30 -8.48
N LEU A 218 -23.82 18.77 -9.02
CA LEU A 218 -25.15 18.49 -8.45
C LEU A 218 -25.52 17.03 -8.61
N ASP A 219 -25.17 16.41 -9.74
CA ASP A 219 -25.42 14.99 -10.01
C ASP A 219 -24.62 14.06 -9.08
N LEU A 220 -23.48 14.53 -8.55
CA LEU A 220 -22.65 13.79 -7.59
C LEU A 220 -23.04 14.01 -6.13
N LYS A 221 -23.95 14.94 -5.83
CA LYS A 221 -24.27 15.34 -4.45
C LYS A 221 -24.67 14.15 -3.56
N ASP A 222 -25.45 13.23 -4.12
CA ASP A 222 -25.96 12.05 -3.42
C ASP A 222 -25.13 10.79 -3.69
N PHE A 223 -24.06 10.88 -4.50
CA PHE A 223 -23.22 9.73 -4.84
C PHE A 223 -22.25 9.36 -3.70
N PHE A 224 -21.58 10.35 -3.11
CA PHE A 224 -20.66 10.11 -2.01
C PHE A 224 -21.39 10.03 -0.66
N GLY A 225 -20.98 9.09 0.19
CA GLY A 225 -21.31 9.15 1.62
C GLY A 225 -20.58 10.28 2.34
N GLY A 226 -20.99 10.56 3.58
CA GLY A 226 -20.27 11.44 4.50
C GLY A 226 -18.94 10.85 4.96
N PRO A 227 -18.03 11.65 5.57
CA PRO A 227 -16.68 11.22 5.92
C PRO A 227 -16.60 9.91 6.72
N ALA A 228 -17.49 9.75 7.70
CA ALA A 228 -17.56 8.57 8.57
C ALA A 228 -18.20 7.34 7.90
N PHE A 229 -18.63 7.43 6.64
CA PHE A 229 -19.34 6.38 5.90
C PHE A 229 -18.72 6.07 4.54
N LEU A 230 -17.56 6.65 4.23
CA LEU A 230 -16.92 6.54 2.93
C LEU A 230 -16.52 5.10 2.58
N SER A 231 -16.16 4.28 3.55
CA SER A 231 -15.77 2.89 3.31
C SER A 231 -16.87 2.12 2.59
N TRP A 232 -18.10 2.16 3.12
CA TRP A 232 -19.27 1.50 2.53
C TRP A 232 -19.74 2.18 1.24
N SER A 233 -19.50 3.48 1.10
CA SER A 233 -19.79 4.18 -0.15
C SER A 233 -18.85 3.74 -1.28
N ARG A 234 -17.56 3.58 -0.98
CA ARG A 234 -16.53 3.10 -1.92
C ARG A 234 -16.76 1.65 -2.33
N MET A 235 -17.21 0.80 -1.40
CA MET A 235 -17.58 -0.59 -1.64
C MET A 235 -18.96 -0.75 -2.33
N GLY A 236 -19.64 0.37 -2.63
CA GLY A 236 -20.91 0.34 -3.35
C GLY A 236 -22.10 -0.12 -2.52
N ASN A 237 -22.00 -0.16 -1.19
CA ASN A 237 -23.08 -0.58 -0.31
C ASN A 237 -24.10 0.54 -0.03
N LEU A 238 -23.61 1.78 0.14
CA LEU A 238 -24.42 2.96 0.46
C LEU A 238 -24.04 4.17 -0.40
N HIS A 239 -24.91 5.17 -0.43
CA HIS A 239 -24.61 6.47 -1.02
C HIS A 239 -25.34 7.59 -0.27
N GLY A 240 -24.81 8.81 -0.32
CA GLY A 240 -25.44 10.03 0.21
C GLY A 240 -25.54 10.17 1.74
N TRP A 241 -25.58 9.08 2.51
CA TRP A 241 -25.76 9.14 3.96
C TRP A 241 -24.59 9.86 4.66
N GLY A 242 -24.92 10.86 5.49
CA GLY A 242 -23.95 11.72 6.18
C GLY A 242 -23.27 12.76 5.29
N GLY A 243 -23.61 12.82 3.99
CA GLY A 243 -23.14 13.84 3.05
C GLY A 243 -24.06 15.07 2.98
N PRO A 244 -23.84 15.96 1.99
CA PRO A 244 -22.78 15.90 0.96
C PRO A 244 -21.40 16.29 1.50
N LEU A 245 -20.34 15.88 0.80
CA LEU A 245 -18.98 16.32 1.08
C LEU A 245 -18.77 17.76 0.57
N PRO A 246 -18.32 18.72 1.39
CA PRO A 246 -17.99 20.05 0.91
C PRO A 246 -16.71 20.03 0.04
N GLN A 247 -16.58 20.96 -0.91
CA GLN A 247 -15.40 21.03 -1.79
C GLN A 247 -14.09 21.16 -0.99
N SER A 248 -14.11 21.92 0.11
CA SER A 248 -12.97 22.06 1.02
C SER A 248 -12.48 20.72 1.58
N TRP A 249 -13.40 19.78 1.86
CA TRP A 249 -13.04 18.43 2.29
C TRP A 249 -12.30 17.69 1.17
N LEU A 250 -12.84 17.70 -0.05
CA LEU A 250 -12.23 17.02 -1.20
C LEU A 250 -10.80 17.53 -1.45
N ASP A 251 -10.63 18.86 -1.43
CA ASP A 251 -9.33 19.49 -1.69
C ASP A 251 -8.33 19.17 -0.57
N GLN A 252 -8.75 19.26 0.70
CA GLN A 252 -7.90 18.93 1.85
C GLN A 252 -7.50 17.46 1.89
N GLN A 253 -8.43 16.55 1.61
CA GLN A 253 -8.15 15.10 1.58
C GLN A 253 -7.21 14.73 0.42
N LEU A 254 -7.33 15.40 -0.73
CA LEU A 254 -6.39 15.22 -1.84
C LEU A 254 -4.97 15.67 -1.45
N LEU A 255 -4.84 16.83 -0.79
CA LEU A 255 -3.55 17.32 -0.29
C LEU A 255 -2.96 16.39 0.78
N LEU A 256 -3.80 15.88 1.69
CA LEU A 256 -3.40 14.93 2.72
C LEU A 256 -2.87 13.63 2.09
N GLN A 257 -3.56 13.09 1.10
CA GLN A 257 -3.12 11.88 0.40
C GLN A 257 -1.76 12.06 -0.29
N LYS A 258 -1.49 13.22 -0.89
CA LYS A 258 -0.17 13.51 -1.47
C LYS A 258 0.94 13.42 -0.43
N LYS A 259 0.71 13.94 0.79
CA LYS A 259 1.68 13.84 1.90
C LYS A 259 1.85 12.40 2.39
N ILE A 260 0.75 11.65 2.51
CA ILE A 260 0.78 10.22 2.91
C ILE A 260 1.63 9.41 1.92
N LEU A 261 1.34 9.53 0.63
CA LEU A 261 2.06 8.79 -0.41
C LEU A 261 3.54 9.18 -0.49
N ALA A 262 3.85 10.46 -0.32
CA ALA A 262 5.22 10.94 -0.26
C ALA A 262 6.01 10.24 0.86
N ARG A 263 5.48 10.26 2.10
CA ARG A 263 6.18 9.67 3.24
C ARG A 263 6.28 8.14 3.15
N MET A 264 5.23 7.47 2.66
CA MET A 264 5.27 6.03 2.40
C MET A 264 6.37 5.67 1.41
N TYR A 265 6.48 6.40 0.31
CA TYR A 265 7.54 6.20 -0.68
C TYR A 265 8.94 6.47 -0.11
N GLU A 266 9.10 7.60 0.57
CA GLU A 266 10.36 8.00 1.20
C GLU A 266 10.90 6.89 2.10
N LEU A 267 10.02 6.16 2.81
CA LEU A 267 10.41 5.04 3.68
C LEU A 267 10.58 3.71 2.94
N GLY A 268 10.29 3.62 1.64
CA GLY A 268 10.39 2.39 0.85
C GLY A 268 9.13 1.51 0.87
N MET A 269 7.97 2.05 1.29
CA MET A 269 6.69 1.34 1.23
C MET A 269 6.08 1.38 -0.18
N THR A 270 5.23 0.39 -0.48
CA THR A 270 4.41 0.34 -1.69
C THR A 270 2.92 0.49 -1.33
N PRO A 271 2.36 1.71 -1.30
CA PRO A 271 0.94 1.92 -1.08
C PRO A 271 0.06 1.25 -2.15
N VAL A 272 -1.07 0.72 -1.68
CA VAL A 272 -2.14 0.17 -2.51
C VAL A 272 -3.18 1.26 -2.77
N LEU A 273 -3.37 1.61 -4.05
CA LEU A 273 -4.31 2.66 -4.47
C LEU A 273 -5.67 2.05 -4.87
N PRO A 274 -6.78 2.80 -4.78
CA PRO A 274 -8.07 2.30 -5.26
C PRO A 274 -8.11 2.21 -6.78
N ALA A 275 -9.03 1.41 -7.30
CA ALA A 275 -9.40 1.28 -8.71
C ALA A 275 -10.92 1.18 -8.87
N PHE A 276 -11.40 1.30 -10.11
CA PHE A 276 -12.83 1.25 -10.41
C PHE A 276 -13.40 -0.17 -10.28
N SER A 277 -14.47 -0.30 -9.50
CA SER A 277 -15.16 -1.57 -9.24
C SER A 277 -16.57 -1.65 -9.87
N GLY A 278 -16.98 -0.67 -10.68
CA GLY A 278 -18.28 -0.67 -11.36
C GLY A 278 -19.35 0.22 -10.73
N ASN A 279 -19.19 0.66 -9.47
CA ASN A 279 -20.16 1.54 -8.83
C ASN A 279 -20.16 2.95 -9.45
N VAL A 280 -21.32 3.42 -9.90
CA VAL A 280 -21.48 4.67 -10.64
C VAL A 280 -22.61 5.56 -10.08
N PRO A 281 -22.59 6.88 -10.31
CA PRO A 281 -23.69 7.76 -9.94
C PRO A 281 -24.97 7.43 -10.74
N ALA A 282 -26.13 7.62 -10.11
CA ALA A 282 -27.44 7.42 -10.76
C ALA A 282 -27.58 8.24 -12.06
N ALA A 283 -26.98 9.44 -12.08
CA ALA A 283 -26.98 10.34 -13.24
C ALA A 283 -26.40 9.69 -14.52
N LEU A 284 -25.44 8.76 -14.38
CA LEU A 284 -24.81 8.09 -15.51
C LEU A 284 -25.84 7.35 -16.37
N LYS A 285 -26.91 6.81 -15.78
CA LYS A 285 -28.00 6.13 -16.50
C LYS A 285 -28.80 7.06 -17.41
N TYR A 286 -28.90 8.34 -17.06
CA TYR A 286 -29.61 9.33 -17.88
C TYR A 286 -28.71 9.92 -18.97
N ILE A 287 -27.42 10.07 -18.67
CA ILE A 287 -26.42 10.61 -19.61
C ILE A 287 -26.04 9.55 -20.66
N PHE A 288 -25.92 8.28 -20.25
CA PHE A 288 -25.62 7.14 -21.11
C PHE A 288 -26.78 6.13 -21.06
N PRO A 289 -27.91 6.40 -21.74
CA PRO A 289 -29.11 5.56 -21.65
C PRO A 289 -28.94 4.16 -22.24
N SER A 290 -27.92 3.96 -23.10
CA SER A 290 -27.55 2.64 -23.64
C SER A 290 -26.64 1.84 -22.72
N ALA A 291 -26.09 2.45 -21.66
CA ALA A 291 -25.19 1.76 -20.75
C ALA A 291 -25.95 0.74 -19.91
N LYS A 292 -25.37 -0.45 -19.75
CA LYS A 292 -25.92 -1.54 -18.96
C LYS A 292 -25.73 -1.27 -17.46
N ILE A 293 -26.63 -0.48 -16.88
CA ILE A 293 -26.57 -0.10 -15.47
C ILE A 293 -27.72 -0.73 -14.69
N THR A 294 -27.35 -1.56 -13.71
CA THR A 294 -28.28 -2.26 -12.82
C THR A 294 -28.31 -1.57 -11.46
N ARG A 295 -29.51 -1.40 -10.90
CA ARG A 295 -29.65 -0.92 -9.51
C ARG A 295 -29.55 -2.12 -8.57
N LEU A 296 -28.60 -2.07 -7.63
CA LEU A 296 -28.36 -3.14 -6.67
C LEU A 296 -29.45 -3.22 -5.60
N GLY A 297 -29.46 -4.35 -4.89
CA GLY A 297 -30.37 -4.62 -3.78
C GLY A 297 -30.10 -3.76 -2.55
N ASN A 298 -30.97 -3.91 -1.54
CA ASN A 298 -30.82 -3.23 -0.27
C ASN A 298 -29.71 -3.89 0.57
N TRP A 299 -28.62 -3.16 0.80
CA TRP A 299 -27.61 -3.49 1.80
C TRP A 299 -27.92 -2.73 3.09
N PHE A 300 -28.52 -3.41 4.08
CA PHE A 300 -28.76 -2.93 5.45
C PHE A 300 -28.98 -1.41 5.61
N THR A 301 -29.85 -0.83 4.78
CA THR A 301 -29.94 0.63 4.67
C THR A 301 -30.32 1.31 5.97
N VAL A 302 -29.88 2.55 6.14
CA VAL A 302 -30.06 3.34 7.36
C VAL A 302 -31.55 3.54 7.67
N GLY A 303 -31.98 3.02 8.82
CA GLY A 303 -33.38 3.09 9.25
C GLY A 303 -34.36 2.38 8.31
N GLY A 304 -33.90 1.44 7.47
CA GLY A 304 -34.73 0.76 6.48
C GLY A 304 -35.16 1.64 5.30
N ASN A 305 -34.61 2.86 5.16
CA ASN A 305 -34.92 3.78 4.08
C ASN A 305 -34.08 3.51 2.80
N PRO A 306 -34.66 3.06 1.67
CA PRO A 306 -33.90 2.74 0.45
C PRO A 306 -33.27 3.95 -0.26
N ARG A 307 -33.43 5.17 0.26
CA ARG A 307 -32.77 6.38 -0.21
C ARG A 307 -31.24 6.32 -0.11
N TRP A 308 -30.72 5.55 0.84
CA TRP A 308 -29.29 5.57 1.20
C TRP A 308 -28.51 4.33 0.74
N CYS A 309 -29.16 3.40 0.03
CA CYS A 309 -28.59 2.14 -0.44
C CYS A 309 -28.69 2.03 -1.95
N CYS A 310 -28.56 0.80 -2.44
CA CYS A 310 -29.15 0.40 -3.70
C CYS A 310 -28.53 1.21 -4.83
N THR A 311 -27.21 1.17 -4.80
CA THR A 311 -26.28 1.84 -5.69
C THR A 311 -26.45 1.31 -7.12
N TYR A 312 -25.79 1.98 -8.07
CA TYR A 312 -25.90 1.65 -9.48
C TYR A 312 -24.59 0.99 -9.90
N LEU A 313 -24.69 -0.24 -10.38
CA LEU A 313 -23.56 -1.01 -10.89
C LEU A 313 -23.58 -0.97 -12.41
N LEU A 314 -22.50 -0.44 -12.99
CA LEU A 314 -22.21 -0.57 -14.41
C LEU A 314 -21.73 -1.99 -14.67
N ASP A 315 -22.42 -2.70 -15.57
CA ASP A 315 -22.05 -4.05 -15.97
C ASP A 315 -20.68 -4.04 -16.66
N ALA A 316 -19.81 -4.98 -16.30
CA ALA A 316 -18.44 -4.95 -16.80
C ALA A 316 -18.30 -5.42 -18.26
N THR A 317 -19.35 -5.97 -18.87
CA THR A 317 -19.40 -6.19 -20.32
C THR A 317 -19.68 -4.91 -21.10
N ASP A 318 -20.06 -3.81 -20.43
CA ASP A 318 -20.28 -2.52 -21.08
C ASP A 318 -18.93 -1.86 -21.42
N PRO A 319 -18.72 -1.35 -22.66
CA PRO A 319 -17.49 -0.65 -23.04
C PRO A 319 -17.15 0.52 -22.10
N LEU A 320 -18.16 1.20 -21.56
CA LEU A 320 -18.01 2.32 -20.65
C LEU A 320 -17.27 1.93 -19.36
N PHE A 321 -17.33 0.66 -18.96
CA PHE A 321 -16.64 0.15 -17.77
C PHE A 321 -15.12 0.34 -17.88
N ILE A 322 -14.56 -0.06 -19.02
CA ILE A 322 -13.11 0.05 -19.28
C ILE A 322 -12.73 1.52 -19.44
N GLU A 323 -13.57 2.34 -20.08
CA GLU A 323 -13.32 3.77 -20.26
C GLU A 323 -13.27 4.52 -18.92
N ILE A 324 -14.24 4.30 -18.03
CA ILE A 324 -14.26 4.89 -16.69
C ILE A 324 -13.08 4.38 -15.86
N GLY A 325 -12.80 3.07 -15.91
CA GLY A 325 -11.66 2.48 -15.21
C GLY A 325 -10.33 3.10 -15.64
N ARG A 326 -10.11 3.24 -16.96
CA ARG A 326 -8.92 3.91 -17.53
C ARG A 326 -8.82 5.35 -17.04
N ALA A 327 -9.92 6.11 -17.17
CA ALA A 327 -9.96 7.51 -16.81
C ALA A 327 -9.66 7.70 -15.33
N PHE A 328 -10.15 6.82 -14.46
CA PHE A 328 -9.87 6.86 -13.03
C PHE A 328 -8.39 6.65 -12.73
N ILE A 329 -7.76 5.61 -13.28
CA ILE A 329 -6.33 5.37 -13.07
C ILE A 329 -5.49 6.53 -13.61
N GLN A 330 -5.77 7.02 -14.82
CA GLN A 330 -5.04 8.15 -15.40
C GLN A 330 -5.19 9.42 -14.55
N GLN A 331 -6.41 9.71 -14.08
CA GLN A 331 -6.69 10.89 -13.26
C GLN A 331 -6.09 10.77 -11.86
N GLN A 332 -6.03 9.56 -11.30
CA GLN A 332 -5.33 9.27 -10.05
C GLN A 332 -3.83 9.51 -10.20
N LEU A 333 -3.22 8.99 -11.27
CA LEU A 333 -1.79 9.17 -11.55
C LEU A 333 -1.43 10.66 -11.77
N LYS A 334 -2.22 11.36 -12.60
CA LYS A 334 -2.06 12.80 -12.82
C LYS A 334 -2.29 13.61 -11.54
N GLY A 335 -3.37 13.30 -10.82
CA GLY A 335 -3.83 14.06 -9.67
C GLY A 335 -2.94 13.94 -8.44
N LEU A 336 -2.37 12.74 -8.20
CA LEU A 336 -1.54 12.45 -7.02
C LEU A 336 -0.05 12.66 -7.27
N PHE A 337 0.43 12.42 -8.49
CA PHE A 337 1.86 12.42 -8.80
C PHE A 337 2.27 13.51 -9.82
N ASN A 338 1.37 14.44 -10.16
CA ASN A 338 1.59 15.53 -11.12
C ASN A 338 2.16 15.04 -12.48
N LEU A 339 1.68 13.89 -12.99
CA LEU A 339 2.13 13.32 -14.25
C LEU A 339 1.26 13.82 -15.44
N VAL A 340 1.88 14.22 -16.55
CA VAL A 340 1.26 14.56 -17.84
C VAL A 340 1.55 13.46 -18.86
N SER A 341 0.54 13.10 -19.67
CA SER A 341 0.70 12.13 -20.75
C SER A 341 1.28 12.80 -21.99
N ASN A 342 2.33 12.20 -22.58
CA ASN A 342 2.98 12.72 -23.79
C ASN A 342 2.95 11.72 -24.97
N GLY A 343 1.96 10.84 -25.04
CA GLY A 343 1.79 9.92 -26.17
C GLY A 343 2.74 8.70 -26.21
N GLU A 344 3.84 8.73 -25.45
CA GLU A 344 4.76 7.59 -25.25
C GLU A 344 4.80 7.10 -23.78
N GLY A 345 4.08 7.78 -22.88
CA GLY A 345 4.03 7.47 -21.46
C GLY A 345 3.44 8.61 -20.62
N LEU A 346 3.59 8.51 -19.30
CA LEU A 346 3.29 9.57 -18.32
C LEU A 346 4.61 10.14 -17.80
N VAL A 347 4.81 11.46 -17.90
CA VAL A 347 6.02 12.21 -17.51
C VAL A 347 5.65 13.24 -16.45
N ALA A 348 6.52 13.48 -15.46
CA ALA A 348 6.27 14.49 -14.42
C ALA A 348 6.18 15.91 -15.02
N ASP A 349 5.15 16.66 -14.63
CA ASP A 349 4.98 18.08 -14.92
C ASP A 349 5.18 18.89 -13.65
N PHE A 350 6.26 19.69 -13.65
CA PHE A 350 6.64 20.54 -12.54
C PHE A 350 5.94 21.89 -12.67
N GLY A 351 4.62 21.89 -12.52
CA GLY A 351 3.81 23.11 -12.44
C GLY A 351 4.16 23.91 -11.18
N MET A 352 5.20 24.74 -11.26
CA MET A 352 5.51 25.73 -10.24
C MET A 352 4.54 26.91 -10.37
N THR A 353 3.61 27.05 -9.43
CA THR A 353 3.06 28.38 -9.10
C THR A 353 3.72 28.84 -7.79
N ASN A 354 4.61 29.83 -7.90
CA ASN A 354 5.15 30.55 -6.76
C ASN A 354 3.99 31.26 -6.04
N GLY A 355 3.56 30.73 -4.90
CA GLY A 355 2.56 31.35 -4.04
C GLY A 355 2.75 30.90 -2.60
N ARG A 356 2.90 31.86 -1.69
CA ARG A 356 2.98 31.65 -0.23
C ARG A 356 1.89 30.69 0.25
N ILE A 357 2.25 29.78 1.15
CA ILE A 357 1.29 29.16 2.08
C ILE A 357 0.76 30.30 2.96
N PRO A 358 -0.54 30.65 2.96
CA PRO A 358 -1.06 31.62 3.91
C PRO A 358 -1.13 30.95 5.28
N ASP A 359 -0.42 31.52 6.25
CA ASP A 359 -0.78 31.36 7.66
C ASP A 359 -2.21 31.90 7.83
N LEU A 360 -3.14 31.02 8.20
CA LEU A 360 -4.54 31.40 8.46
C LEU A 360 -4.64 32.01 9.86
N GLU A 361 -4.23 33.27 9.98
CA GLU A 361 -4.77 34.20 10.96
C GLU A 361 -5.38 35.40 10.22
N GLY A 362 -6.71 35.52 10.27
CA GLY A 362 -7.39 36.81 10.22
C GLY A 362 -7.64 37.47 8.86
N THR A 363 -8.93 37.74 8.63
CA THR A 363 -9.53 38.84 7.84
C THR A 363 -9.74 38.68 6.33
N PHE A 364 -11.02 38.87 5.97
CA PHE A 364 -11.59 39.07 4.65
C PHE A 364 -10.91 40.18 3.85
N LEU A 365 -10.84 40.04 2.52
CA LEU A 365 -11.23 41.05 1.50
C LEU A 365 -11.07 40.50 0.06
N ASP A 366 -11.84 41.10 -0.84
CA ASP A 366 -12.27 40.68 -2.18
C ASP A 366 -11.22 40.68 -3.32
N SER A 367 -11.53 39.83 -4.32
CA SER A 367 -11.47 39.98 -5.80
C SER A 367 -10.31 40.63 -6.57
N GLU A 368 -10.03 40.01 -7.74
CA GLU A 368 -9.60 40.54 -9.07
C GLU A 368 -8.24 40.14 -9.66
N LEU A 369 -8.34 39.48 -10.83
CA LEU A 369 -7.55 39.57 -12.08
C LEU A 369 -6.09 40.02 -12.01
N ILE A 370 -5.16 39.16 -12.43
CA ILE A 370 -3.84 39.61 -12.94
C ILE A 370 -3.46 38.85 -14.22
N GLU A 371 -3.12 39.65 -15.24
CA GLU A 371 -2.72 39.33 -16.62
C GLU A 371 -1.32 38.68 -16.76
N GLU A 372 -1.11 38.06 -17.92
CA GLU A 372 -0.07 37.08 -18.28
C GLU A 372 1.26 37.68 -18.81
N SER A 373 1.61 38.95 -18.54
CA SER A 373 2.68 39.65 -19.29
C SER A 373 3.98 40.00 -18.55
N ALA A 374 4.21 39.55 -17.31
CA ALA A 374 5.41 39.94 -16.52
C ALA A 374 6.61 38.95 -16.53
N TRP A 375 6.64 37.95 -17.43
CA TRP A 375 7.57 36.79 -17.34
C TRP A 375 8.82 36.86 -18.22
N LYS A 376 9.65 37.90 -18.13
CA LYS A 376 10.88 37.95 -18.97
C LYS A 376 12.24 38.24 -18.33
N ASN A 377 12.40 38.36 -17.01
CA ASN A 377 13.74 38.50 -16.43
C ASN A 377 13.84 37.87 -15.03
N ILE A 378 14.32 36.61 -14.92
CA ILE A 378 14.70 36.03 -13.63
C ILE A 378 16.02 35.25 -13.77
N LEU A 379 16.97 35.60 -12.90
CA LEU A 379 18.35 35.11 -12.81
C LEU A 379 18.42 33.61 -12.42
N THR A 380 19.51 32.93 -12.76
CA THR A 380 19.71 31.50 -12.43
C THR A 380 20.04 31.28 -10.95
N THR A 381 19.78 30.07 -10.44
CA THR A 381 19.95 29.66 -9.03
C THR A 381 21.34 29.98 -8.45
N ASP A 382 22.39 29.89 -9.27
CA ASP A 382 23.77 30.22 -8.85
C ASP A 382 23.96 31.71 -8.51
N GLN A 383 23.26 32.60 -9.23
CA GLN A 383 23.35 34.04 -9.04
C GLN A 383 22.60 34.51 -7.78
N LEU A 384 21.54 33.80 -7.38
CA LEU A 384 20.78 34.09 -6.15
C LEU A 384 21.54 33.67 -4.88
N ILE A 385 22.30 32.57 -4.95
CA ILE A 385 23.12 32.10 -3.82
C ILE A 385 24.28 33.06 -3.55
N ARG A 386 24.97 33.53 -4.60
CA ARG A 386 26.11 34.47 -4.47
C ARG A 386 25.71 35.82 -3.88
N ARG A 387 24.55 36.36 -4.30
CA ARG A 387 24.04 37.63 -3.77
C ARG A 387 23.57 37.55 -2.33
N ARG A 388 23.07 36.40 -1.88
CA ARG A 388 22.55 36.22 -0.50
C ARG A 388 23.66 36.09 0.55
N TRP A 389 24.88 35.74 0.14
CA TRP A 389 26.00 35.46 1.05
C TRP A 389 27.20 36.41 0.91
N ASN A 390 27.11 37.45 0.07
CA ASN A 390 28.11 38.51 -0.07
C ASN A 390 29.57 38.00 -0.26
N MET A 391 29.73 36.92 -1.04
CA MET A 391 31.04 36.32 -1.31
C MET A 391 31.73 37.06 -2.46
N ASN A 392 32.92 37.63 -2.21
CA ASN A 392 33.74 38.30 -3.23
C ASN A 392 34.48 37.28 -4.12
N GLU A 393 34.70 37.67 -5.38
CA GLU A 393 35.10 36.84 -6.53
C GLU A 393 36.52 36.24 -6.53
N SER A 394 37.23 36.15 -5.40
CA SER A 394 38.62 35.71 -5.44
C SER A 394 39.06 34.90 -4.21
N ALA A 395 38.85 33.59 -4.26
CA ALA A 395 39.73 32.58 -3.64
C ALA A 395 39.34 31.18 -4.15
N GLY A 396 40.28 30.49 -4.80
CA GLY A 396 40.15 29.07 -5.15
C GLY A 396 40.33 28.15 -3.93
N HIS A 397 39.76 26.96 -4.05
CA HIS A 397 39.72 25.81 -3.11
C HIS A 397 38.54 25.75 -2.13
N ILE A 398 37.69 24.74 -2.35
CA ILE A 398 36.63 24.27 -1.45
C ILE A 398 37.19 23.06 -0.68
N PRO A 399 37.28 23.08 0.67
CA PRO A 399 37.58 21.88 1.45
C PRO A 399 36.33 21.03 1.65
N SER A 400 36.49 19.71 1.49
CA SER A 400 35.49 18.68 1.77
C SER A 400 35.23 18.53 3.27
N THR A 401 34.15 19.12 3.80
CA THR A 401 33.50 18.64 5.04
C THR A 401 32.00 18.94 4.98
N ALA A 402 31.20 17.87 4.97
CA ALA A 402 29.75 17.90 4.84
C ALA A 402 29.04 17.95 6.20
N ASN A 403 29.37 18.94 7.04
CA ASN A 403 28.80 19.07 8.41
C ASN A 403 27.99 20.37 8.63
N GLY A 404 27.28 20.86 7.61
CA GLY A 404 26.58 22.15 7.67
C GLY A 404 25.06 22.14 7.46
N CYS A 405 24.40 20.99 7.32
CA CYS A 405 22.96 20.90 7.02
C CYS A 405 22.09 20.42 8.19
N LEU A 406 22.50 20.64 9.45
CA LEU A 406 21.79 20.12 10.62
C LEU A 406 20.99 21.16 11.44
N ASP A 407 20.98 22.43 11.06
CA ASP A 407 20.12 23.42 11.74
C ASP A 407 19.14 24.05 10.73
N TYR A 408 17.86 23.99 11.06
CA TYR A 408 16.70 24.52 10.31
C TYR A 408 16.20 23.70 9.10
N GLY A 409 15.56 22.56 9.36
CA GLY A 409 14.16 22.27 9.02
C GLY A 409 13.57 22.58 7.62
N LEU A 410 14.37 22.85 6.59
CA LEU A 410 13.91 23.16 5.22
C LEU A 410 14.79 22.44 4.20
N CYS A 411 14.68 21.12 4.15
CA CYS A 411 15.01 20.40 2.92
C CYS A 411 13.94 20.73 1.87
N CYS A 412 14.13 21.83 1.14
CA CYS A 412 13.35 22.21 -0.03
C CYS A 412 13.64 21.31 -1.25
N TYR A 413 13.69 19.97 -1.14
CA TYR A 413 13.98 19.10 -2.30
C TYR A 413 13.34 17.68 -2.37
N PRO A 414 12.24 17.29 -1.68
CA PRO A 414 11.60 15.98 -1.95
C PRO A 414 10.70 15.95 -3.19
N TRP A 415 10.15 17.10 -3.62
CA TRP A 415 9.14 17.15 -4.70
C TRP A 415 9.68 16.86 -6.10
N LEU A 416 11.01 16.88 -6.29
CA LEU A 416 11.64 16.87 -7.61
C LEU A 416 11.98 15.47 -8.15
N VAL A 417 11.76 14.39 -7.39
CA VAL A 417 12.11 13.03 -7.83
C VAL A 417 10.94 12.06 -7.58
N PHE A 418 9.77 12.42 -8.09
CA PHE A 418 8.58 11.54 -8.09
C PHE A 418 8.55 10.62 -9.34
N HIS A 419 9.72 10.21 -9.85
CA HIS A 419 9.84 9.32 -11.01
C HIS A 419 9.86 7.86 -10.55
N GLY A 420 8.69 7.23 -10.40
CA GLY A 420 8.65 5.79 -10.09
C GLY A 420 7.36 5.19 -9.52
N LEU A 421 6.46 6.02 -9.00
CA LEU A 421 5.80 5.72 -7.72
C LEU A 421 4.57 4.81 -7.73
N CYS A 422 4.65 3.72 -6.96
CA CYS A 422 3.50 3.02 -6.34
C CYS A 422 2.34 2.67 -7.28
N ARG A 423 2.65 2.19 -8.48
CA ARG A 423 1.66 2.19 -9.58
C ARG A 423 0.73 0.96 -9.60
N LYS A 424 1.12 -0.11 -8.91
CA LYS A 424 0.73 -1.45 -9.37
C LYS A 424 -0.33 -2.09 -8.52
N ALA A 425 -0.21 -2.05 -7.20
CA ALA A 425 -1.22 -2.67 -6.35
C ALA A 425 -2.48 -1.80 -6.33
N MET A 426 -3.51 -2.29 -6.98
CA MET A 426 -4.80 -1.63 -7.12
C MET A 426 -5.86 -2.44 -6.40
N TRP A 427 -6.61 -1.76 -5.55
CA TRP A 427 -7.70 -2.37 -4.82
C TRP A 427 -9.04 -2.12 -5.52
N SER A 428 -9.84 -3.16 -5.67
CA SER A 428 -11.20 -3.08 -6.21
C SER A 428 -12.00 -4.28 -5.75
N ASP A 429 -13.17 -4.04 -5.16
CA ASP A 429 -14.13 -5.07 -4.80
C ASP A 429 -15.53 -4.64 -5.29
N THR A 430 -16.08 -5.39 -6.25
CA THR A 430 -17.39 -5.10 -6.87
C THR A 430 -18.56 -5.65 -6.06
N PHE A 431 -18.32 -6.72 -5.31
CA PHE A 431 -19.35 -7.54 -4.68
C PHE A 431 -19.07 -7.79 -3.20
N ASP A 432 -18.42 -6.84 -2.53
CA ASP A 432 -18.27 -6.90 -1.08
C ASP A 432 -19.65 -6.76 -0.43
N GLU A 433 -20.10 -7.86 0.18
CA GLU A 433 -21.44 -8.04 0.76
C GLU A 433 -22.61 -7.77 -0.20
N ASN A 434 -22.39 -7.87 -1.51
CA ASN A 434 -23.43 -7.80 -2.54
C ASN A 434 -23.36 -9.05 -3.42
N THR A 435 -24.48 -9.73 -3.63
CA THR A 435 -24.52 -10.94 -4.47
C THR A 435 -24.50 -10.58 -5.97
N PRO A 436 -23.66 -11.23 -6.80
CA PRO A 436 -23.72 -11.05 -8.24
C PRO A 436 -25.09 -11.40 -8.82
N PRO A 437 -25.52 -10.74 -9.92
CA PRO A 437 -26.86 -10.94 -10.47
C PRO A 437 -27.04 -12.31 -11.15
N VAL A 438 -25.95 -12.95 -11.56
CA VAL A 438 -25.94 -14.22 -12.32
C VAL A 438 -24.85 -15.13 -11.75
N ASP A 439 -25.17 -16.41 -11.53
CA ASP A 439 -24.25 -17.42 -10.98
C ASP A 439 -23.43 -18.19 -12.03
N ASP A 440 -23.55 -17.80 -13.30
CA ASP A 440 -22.83 -18.38 -14.42
C ASP A 440 -21.31 -18.09 -14.33
N PRO A 441 -20.45 -19.12 -14.27
CA PRO A 441 -19.00 -18.96 -14.27
C PRO A 441 -18.46 -18.13 -15.46
N GLU A 442 -19.06 -18.19 -16.64
CA GLU A 442 -18.59 -17.41 -17.80
C GLU A 442 -18.83 -15.91 -17.60
N TYR A 443 -19.99 -15.55 -17.05
CA TYR A 443 -20.29 -14.19 -16.64
C TYR A 443 -19.31 -13.68 -15.57
N ILE A 444 -19.08 -14.47 -14.51
CA ILE A 444 -18.17 -14.11 -13.42
C ILE A 444 -16.72 -13.93 -13.91
N SER A 445 -16.27 -14.81 -14.80
CA SER A 445 -14.94 -14.70 -15.41
C SER A 445 -14.83 -13.44 -16.29
N SER A 446 -15.85 -13.17 -17.11
CA SER A 446 -15.90 -11.96 -17.96
C SER A 446 -15.88 -10.68 -17.14
N LEU A 447 -16.59 -10.67 -16.02
CA LEU A 447 -16.60 -9.57 -15.07
C LEU A 447 -15.20 -9.32 -14.47
N GLY A 448 -14.57 -10.36 -13.91
CA GLY A 448 -13.23 -10.24 -13.33
C GLY A 448 -12.19 -9.77 -14.35
N ALA A 449 -12.27 -10.29 -15.58
CA ALA A 449 -11.41 -9.89 -16.68
C ALA A 449 -11.60 -8.41 -17.06
N ALA A 450 -12.85 -7.91 -17.05
CA ALA A 450 -13.15 -6.53 -17.38
C ALA A 450 -12.71 -5.53 -16.29
N ILE A 451 -12.88 -5.88 -15.00
CA ILE A 451 -12.34 -5.13 -13.86
C ILE A 451 -10.83 -4.95 -14.04
N PHE A 452 -10.13 -6.05 -14.24
CA PHE A 452 -8.70 -6.04 -14.42
C PHE A 452 -8.26 -5.31 -15.69
N LYS A 453 -9.00 -5.45 -16.80
CA LYS A 453 -8.72 -4.73 -18.04
C LYS A 453 -8.89 -3.22 -17.89
N GLY A 454 -9.86 -2.77 -17.09
CA GLY A 454 -10.01 -1.37 -16.70
C GLY A 454 -8.74 -0.83 -16.04
N MET A 455 -8.25 -1.53 -15.02
CA MET A 455 -6.98 -1.22 -14.34
C MET A 455 -5.79 -1.21 -15.31
N GLN A 456 -5.62 -2.31 -16.06
CA GLN A 456 -4.50 -2.55 -16.96
C GLN A 456 -4.42 -1.49 -18.08
N SER A 457 -5.58 -0.97 -18.50
CA SER A 457 -5.64 0.06 -19.53
C SER A 457 -5.14 1.44 -19.06
N GLY A 458 -5.09 1.68 -17.75
CA GLY A 458 -4.48 2.86 -17.15
C GLY A 458 -3.04 2.64 -16.69
N ASP A 459 -2.70 1.43 -16.23
CA ASP A 459 -1.33 0.98 -15.94
C ASP A 459 -1.11 -0.45 -16.43
N SER A 460 -0.25 -0.63 -17.44
CA SER A 460 0.09 -1.95 -17.99
C SER A 460 0.70 -2.91 -16.97
N ASN A 461 1.22 -2.40 -15.85
CA ASN A 461 1.76 -3.19 -14.75
C ASN A 461 0.81 -3.33 -13.55
N ALA A 462 -0.47 -2.97 -13.64
CA ALA A 462 -1.46 -3.12 -12.57
C ALA A 462 -1.59 -4.56 -12.03
N ILE A 463 -1.60 -4.71 -10.71
CA ILE A 463 -1.85 -5.92 -9.93
C ILE A 463 -3.13 -5.65 -9.16
N TRP A 464 -4.10 -6.55 -9.29
CA TRP A 464 -5.32 -6.47 -8.51
C TRP A 464 -5.10 -7.06 -7.13
N LEU A 465 -5.28 -6.26 -6.08
CA LEU A 465 -5.43 -6.71 -4.71
C LEU A 465 -6.92 -6.76 -4.36
N MET A 466 -7.45 -7.95 -4.09
CA MET A 466 -8.88 -8.18 -3.87
C MET A 466 -9.15 -8.64 -2.43
N GLN A 467 -10.27 -8.22 -1.84
CA GLN A 467 -10.73 -8.78 -0.57
C GLN A 467 -11.33 -10.17 -0.76
N GLY A 468 -10.88 -11.14 0.04
CA GLY A 468 -11.43 -12.49 0.05
C GLY A 468 -12.73 -12.65 0.86
N TRP A 469 -13.23 -11.58 1.51
CA TRP A 469 -14.38 -11.65 2.43
C TRP A 469 -15.63 -12.20 1.77
N LEU A 470 -15.88 -11.82 0.52
CA LEU A 470 -16.99 -12.32 -0.28
C LEU A 470 -17.07 -13.87 -0.30
N PHE A 471 -15.94 -14.57 -0.32
CA PHE A 471 -15.88 -16.04 -0.30
C PHE A 471 -16.25 -16.66 1.05
N SER A 472 -16.14 -15.91 2.16
CA SER A 472 -16.57 -16.36 3.49
C SER A 472 -17.98 -15.89 3.86
N TYR A 473 -18.44 -14.79 3.27
CA TYR A 473 -19.67 -14.12 3.66
C TYR A 473 -20.90 -14.67 2.91
N ASP A 474 -20.79 -14.80 1.58
CA ASP A 474 -21.94 -15.11 0.72
C ASP A 474 -21.88 -16.57 0.21
N PRO A 475 -22.89 -17.42 0.48
CA PRO A 475 -22.95 -18.80 -0.01
C PRO A 475 -23.01 -18.92 -1.54
N PHE A 476 -23.24 -17.82 -2.26
CA PHE A 476 -23.12 -17.75 -3.72
C PHE A 476 -21.78 -18.28 -4.24
N TRP A 477 -20.69 -18.02 -3.52
CA TRP A 477 -19.32 -18.32 -3.97
C TRP A 477 -18.91 -19.78 -3.78
N ARG A 478 -19.55 -20.67 -4.55
CA ARG A 478 -19.18 -22.08 -4.63
C ARG A 478 -17.89 -22.25 -5.46
N PRO A 479 -17.21 -23.42 -5.40
CA PRO A 479 -15.95 -23.63 -6.10
C PRO A 479 -15.92 -23.23 -7.59
N PRO A 480 -16.98 -23.47 -8.41
CA PRO A 480 -16.98 -23.02 -9.80
C PRO A 480 -16.94 -21.48 -9.95
N GLN A 481 -17.75 -20.76 -9.19
CA GLN A 481 -17.81 -19.29 -9.23
C GLN A 481 -16.52 -18.67 -8.69
N MET A 482 -15.97 -19.22 -7.59
CA MET A 482 -14.70 -18.78 -7.03
C MET A 482 -13.54 -18.99 -8.01
N LYS A 483 -13.43 -20.17 -8.64
CA LYS A 483 -12.42 -20.43 -9.67
C LYS A 483 -12.57 -19.49 -10.86
N ALA A 484 -13.79 -19.25 -11.33
CA ALA A 484 -14.06 -18.34 -12.44
C ALA A 484 -13.55 -16.92 -12.17
N LEU A 485 -13.79 -16.38 -10.98
CA LEU A 485 -13.28 -15.06 -10.60
C LEU A 485 -11.75 -15.06 -10.49
N LEU A 486 -11.18 -16.02 -9.76
CA LEU A 486 -9.75 -16.06 -9.46
C LEU A 486 -8.89 -16.31 -10.70
N HIS A 487 -9.39 -17.04 -11.69
CA HIS A 487 -8.70 -17.33 -12.95
C HIS A 487 -9.13 -16.42 -14.11
N SER A 488 -9.94 -15.39 -13.84
CA SER A 488 -10.33 -14.37 -14.82
C SER A 488 -9.16 -13.48 -15.27
N VAL A 489 -8.05 -13.53 -14.54
CA VAL A 489 -6.87 -12.69 -14.73
C VAL A 489 -5.61 -13.53 -14.86
N PRO A 490 -4.57 -13.04 -15.58
CA PRO A 490 -3.32 -13.77 -15.68
C PRO A 490 -2.70 -14.05 -14.30
N MET A 491 -2.14 -15.25 -14.14
CA MET A 491 -1.51 -15.65 -12.89
C MET A 491 -0.47 -14.63 -12.41
N GLY A 492 -0.53 -14.31 -11.11
CA GLY A 492 0.31 -13.30 -10.48
C GLY A 492 -0.05 -11.84 -10.81
N ARG A 493 -1.17 -11.59 -11.47
CA ARG A 493 -1.76 -10.24 -11.61
C ARG A 493 -2.92 -10.01 -10.64
N LEU A 494 -3.23 -11.00 -9.81
CA LEU A 494 -4.19 -10.96 -8.73
C LEU A 494 -3.55 -11.50 -7.46
N VAL A 495 -3.79 -10.80 -6.36
CA VAL A 495 -3.43 -11.20 -5.01
C VAL A 495 -4.69 -11.09 -4.15
N VAL A 496 -5.02 -12.16 -3.41
CA VAL A 496 -6.21 -12.19 -2.56
C VAL A 496 -5.83 -11.90 -1.10
N LEU A 497 -6.54 -10.99 -0.44
CA LEU A 497 -6.47 -10.82 1.00
C LEU A 497 -7.39 -11.85 1.66
N ASP A 498 -6.84 -12.90 2.29
CA ASP A 498 -7.61 -13.81 3.14
C ASP A 498 -7.91 -13.11 4.47
N LEU A 499 -8.98 -12.31 4.46
CA LEU A 499 -9.21 -11.21 5.39
C LEU A 499 -9.39 -11.63 6.85
N PHE A 500 -9.91 -12.83 7.10
CA PHE A 500 -10.27 -13.32 8.44
C PHE A 500 -9.65 -14.70 8.69
N ALA A 501 -8.39 -14.85 8.28
CA ALA A 501 -7.75 -16.14 8.15
C ALA A 501 -7.36 -16.79 9.49
N GLU A 502 -7.42 -16.05 10.59
CA GLU A 502 -7.24 -16.53 11.95
C GLU A 502 -8.46 -17.26 12.52
N VAL A 503 -9.65 -16.99 11.97
CA VAL A 503 -10.92 -17.64 12.39
C VAL A 503 -11.53 -18.47 11.27
N LYS A 504 -11.59 -17.93 10.05
CA LYS A 504 -12.17 -18.58 8.85
C LYS A 504 -11.18 -18.54 7.68
N PRO A 505 -10.08 -19.32 7.74
CA PRO A 505 -9.09 -19.37 6.66
C PRO A 505 -9.66 -19.96 5.38
N ILE A 506 -9.89 -19.11 4.38
CA ILE A 506 -10.37 -19.53 3.05
C ILE A 506 -9.27 -20.28 2.29
N TRP A 507 -8.00 -19.93 2.51
CA TRP A 507 -6.87 -20.60 1.84
C TRP A 507 -6.85 -22.12 2.06
N ILE A 508 -7.36 -22.62 3.20
CA ILE A 508 -7.41 -24.06 3.49
C ILE A 508 -8.46 -24.75 2.63
N THR A 509 -9.67 -24.19 2.57
CA THR A 509 -10.81 -24.80 1.87
C THR A 509 -10.77 -24.61 0.37
N SER A 510 -10.01 -23.62 -0.12
CA SER A 510 -9.84 -23.30 -1.54
C SER A 510 -8.57 -23.87 -2.18
N GLU A 511 -7.90 -24.81 -1.51
CA GLU A 511 -6.62 -25.38 -1.98
C GLU A 511 -5.60 -24.28 -2.31
N GLN A 512 -5.45 -23.31 -1.41
CA GLN A 512 -4.64 -22.10 -1.57
C GLN A 512 -5.12 -21.22 -2.73
N PHE A 513 -6.39 -20.83 -2.72
CA PHE A 513 -7.01 -19.98 -3.76
C PHE A 513 -6.76 -20.50 -5.18
N TYR A 514 -6.77 -21.82 -5.35
CA TYR A 514 -6.51 -22.50 -6.62
C TYR A 514 -5.22 -22.02 -7.32
N GLY A 515 -4.18 -21.76 -6.52
CA GLY A 515 -2.85 -21.34 -6.97
C GLY A 515 -2.63 -19.84 -7.08
N VAL A 516 -3.67 -19.01 -6.89
CA VAL A 516 -3.53 -17.54 -6.90
C VAL A 516 -2.78 -17.07 -5.63
N PRO A 517 -1.82 -16.15 -5.75
CA PRO A 517 -1.16 -15.55 -4.60
C PRO A 517 -2.15 -14.96 -3.59
N TYR A 518 -1.84 -15.07 -2.30
CA TYR A 518 -2.69 -14.51 -1.26
C TYR A 518 -1.88 -13.88 -0.12
N ILE A 519 -2.58 -13.16 0.75
CA ILE A 519 -2.06 -12.55 1.97
C ILE A 519 -2.93 -13.04 3.12
N TRP A 520 -2.31 -13.66 4.11
CA TRP A 520 -2.98 -14.13 5.32
C TRP A 520 -3.18 -12.94 6.27
N LYS A 521 -4.44 -12.63 6.61
CA LYS A 521 -4.75 -11.45 7.41
C LYS A 521 -5.50 -11.81 8.68
N LEU A 522 -5.15 -11.10 9.74
CA LEU A 522 -5.93 -11.02 10.97
C LEU A 522 -6.94 -9.88 10.87
N ALA A 523 -8.18 -10.12 11.27
CA ALA A 523 -9.23 -9.10 11.28
C ALA A 523 -9.77 -8.80 12.68
N ARG A 524 -10.23 -7.57 12.83
CA ARG A 524 -11.04 -7.11 13.97
C ARG A 524 -12.35 -6.58 13.41
N PHE A 525 -13.46 -7.11 13.90
CA PHE A 525 -14.80 -6.65 13.54
C PHE A 525 -15.36 -5.78 14.67
N ARG A 526 -15.81 -4.56 14.31
CA ARG A 526 -16.30 -3.51 15.21
C ARG A 526 -15.22 -3.07 16.21
N LEU A 527 -15.19 -1.77 16.51
CA LEU A 527 -14.35 -1.21 17.58
C LEU A 527 -14.94 -1.54 18.96
N GLU A 528 -15.37 -2.79 19.18
CA GLU A 528 -15.76 -3.26 20.50
C GLU A 528 -14.47 -3.33 21.34
N CYS A 529 -14.39 -2.44 22.34
CA CYS A 529 -13.27 -2.38 23.27
C CYS A 529 -13.37 -3.56 24.26
N ASP A 530 -12.98 -4.76 23.82
CA ASP A 530 -12.91 -5.95 24.67
C ASP A 530 -11.51 -6.61 24.60
N ILE A 531 -11.15 -7.35 25.67
CA ILE A 531 -9.93 -8.15 25.72
C ILE A 531 -10.18 -9.45 24.95
N ASP A 532 -10.03 -9.36 23.64
CA ASP A 532 -10.03 -10.54 22.76
C ASP A 532 -8.66 -10.65 22.09
N ALA A 533 -7.99 -11.79 22.18
CA ALA A 533 -6.73 -12.05 21.51
C ALA A 533 -6.60 -13.54 21.18
N SER A 534 -6.33 -13.87 19.92
CA SER A 534 -6.23 -15.25 19.49
C SER A 534 -4.86 -15.85 19.83
N ARG A 535 -4.83 -16.83 20.74
CA ARG A 535 -3.64 -17.68 21.02
C ARG A 535 -3.19 -18.46 19.77
N LEU A 536 -4.03 -18.56 18.74
CA LEU A 536 -3.76 -19.31 17.52
C LEU A 536 -2.67 -18.69 16.64
N MET A 537 -2.27 -17.43 16.87
CA MET A 537 -1.24 -16.75 16.07
C MET A 537 0.10 -17.48 16.05
N THR A 538 0.60 -17.89 17.22
CA THR A 538 1.92 -18.54 17.33
C THR A 538 1.91 -19.97 16.76
N GLU A 539 0.77 -20.67 16.87
CA GLU A 539 0.64 -22.05 16.41
C GLU A 539 0.36 -22.13 14.91
N TRP A 540 -0.50 -21.25 14.35
CA TRP A 540 -0.68 -21.14 12.90
C TRP A 540 0.57 -20.63 12.20
N TYR A 541 1.33 -19.70 12.80
CA TYR A 541 2.62 -19.30 12.22
C TYR A 541 3.57 -20.50 12.08
N LYS A 542 3.65 -21.37 13.09
CA LYS A 542 4.44 -22.60 13.02
C LYS A 542 3.87 -23.58 12.00
N GLU A 543 2.56 -23.69 11.87
CA GLU A 543 1.91 -24.63 10.94
C GLU A 543 2.03 -24.17 9.49
N ILE A 544 1.73 -22.91 9.19
CA ILE A 544 2.02 -22.24 7.90
C ILE A 544 3.50 -22.46 7.56
N ARG A 545 4.42 -22.29 8.51
CA ARG A 545 5.85 -22.52 8.28
C ARG A 545 6.21 -24.01 8.10
N LYS A 546 5.58 -24.95 8.81
CA LYS A 546 5.83 -26.39 8.64
C LYS A 546 5.34 -26.89 7.30
N THR A 547 4.14 -26.48 6.87
CA THR A 547 3.65 -26.79 5.52
C THR A 547 4.53 -26.12 4.45
N ALA A 548 5.19 -25.00 4.76
CA ALA A 548 6.13 -24.28 3.88
C ALA A 548 7.50 -24.96 3.81
N VAL A 549 7.98 -25.54 4.91
CA VAL A 549 9.27 -26.25 5.01
C VAL A 549 9.19 -27.67 4.42
N ILE A 550 8.01 -28.31 4.42
CA ILE A 550 7.83 -29.67 3.88
C ILE A 550 7.81 -29.68 2.34
N ARG A 551 7.61 -28.55 1.65
CA ARG A 551 7.66 -28.45 0.18
C ARG A 551 8.56 -27.30 -0.28
N ASN A 552 9.82 -27.65 -0.55
CA ASN A 552 10.80 -26.84 -1.27
C ASN A 552 10.11 -25.93 -2.30
N SER A 553 10.31 -24.61 -2.16
CA SER A 553 9.91 -23.52 -3.07
C SER A 553 8.45 -23.04 -3.11
N GLN A 554 7.46 -23.64 -2.43
CA GLN A 554 6.03 -23.33 -2.69
C GLN A 554 5.32 -22.32 -1.79
N MET A 555 5.95 -21.73 -0.77
CA MET A 555 5.30 -20.80 0.16
C MET A 555 6.02 -19.45 0.24
N ARG A 556 6.04 -18.71 -0.88
CA ARG A 556 6.15 -17.23 -0.88
C ARG A 556 4.77 -16.54 -0.88
N ASN A 557 3.70 -17.29 -0.61
CA ASN A 557 2.31 -16.87 -0.80
C ASN A 557 1.49 -16.73 0.50
N ALA A 558 2.10 -16.85 1.67
CA ALA A 558 1.44 -16.57 2.94
C ALA A 558 2.14 -15.36 3.56
N VAL A 559 1.45 -14.22 3.62
CA VAL A 559 1.94 -12.94 4.15
C VAL A 559 1.19 -12.65 5.44
N LEU A 560 1.85 -12.20 6.50
CA LEU A 560 1.22 -11.78 7.75
C LEU A 560 0.72 -10.32 7.62
N SER A 561 -0.49 -10.05 8.09
CA SER A 561 -1.05 -8.70 8.22
C SER A 561 -1.63 -8.51 9.61
N VAL A 562 -1.39 -7.33 10.20
CA VAL A 562 -1.90 -6.89 11.51
C VAL A 562 -3.10 -5.98 11.33
#